data_AF-A0A538KI71-F1
#
_entry.id   AF-A0A538KI71-F1
#
_cell.length_a   1.000
_cell.length_b   1.000
_cell.length_c   1.000
_cell.angle_alpha   90.00
_cell.angle_beta   90.00
_cell.angle_gamma   90.00
#
_symmetry.space_group_name_H-M   'P 1'
#
loop_
_entity.id
_entity.type
_entity.pdbx_description
1 polymer ?
#
loop_
_entity_poly.entity_id
_entity_poly.type
_entity_poly.pdbx_seq_one_letter_code
_entity_poly.pdbx_strand_id
1 'polypeptide(L)'
;MLVLRTLGAPQRRLLGGRRPRRAESRPTPVPVTTARATLVDAVPLADAAAAAAWLEQADRDALVADALRMLNRVLHLHRMAVADPFARDVSQEQALVVRVGYGAGEDVADGRYAAALELPAPRGVRARRSTALRPQERLAALLSGRDAALACEELALQARADLDAGRSREAALVLRPALEAALSELEPWADRGDLRDRLTELAGLRADALGTYDRALQSGLDEPEAAAVDRVLRRVEAALRARTASGWE
;
A
#
# COMPACT_ATOMS: atom_id res chain seq x y z
N MET A 1 -17.67 9.03 -9.04
CA MET A 1 -17.44 10.27 -8.25
C MET A 1 -16.78 9.90 -6.93
N LEU A 2 -15.72 10.61 -6.52
CA LEU A 2 -15.09 10.44 -5.19
C LEU A 2 -15.46 11.61 -4.28
N VAL A 3 -15.95 11.31 -3.07
CA VAL A 3 -16.31 12.31 -2.05
C VAL A 3 -15.44 12.11 -0.81
N LEU A 4 -14.80 13.18 -0.34
CA LEU A 4 -13.95 13.16 0.86
C LEU A 4 -14.57 14.04 1.96
N ARG A 5 -14.65 13.51 3.19
CA ARG A 5 -15.16 14.25 4.34
C ARG A 5 -14.30 14.00 5.58
N THR A 6 -13.90 15.07 6.26
CA THR A 6 -13.19 15.01 7.54
C THR A 6 -14.19 14.91 8.70
N LEU A 7 -13.95 13.98 9.63
CA LEU A 7 -14.80 13.69 10.79
C LEU A 7 -14.02 13.87 12.09
N GLY A 8 -14.68 14.37 13.13
CA GLY A 8 -14.08 14.52 14.46
C GLY A 8 -12.98 15.58 14.58
N ALA A 9 -12.84 16.47 13.58
CA ALA A 9 -11.91 17.58 13.66
C ALA A 9 -12.34 18.55 14.77
N PRO A 10 -11.50 18.80 15.81
CA PRO A 10 -11.84 19.78 16.83
C PRO A 10 -11.97 21.16 16.19
N GLN A 11 -13.06 21.87 16.50
CA GLN A 11 -13.24 23.26 16.06
C GLN A 11 -12.02 24.09 16.49
N ARG A 12 -11.18 24.49 15.53
CA ARG A 12 -10.08 25.42 15.77
C ARG A 12 -10.68 26.80 16.03
N ARG A 13 -11.06 27.08 17.28
CA ARG A 13 -11.45 28.43 17.71
C ARG A 13 -10.22 29.34 17.69
N LEU A 14 -10.21 30.26 16.73
CA LEU A 14 -9.39 31.48 16.58
C LEU A 14 -7.86 31.34 16.62
N LEU A 15 -7.23 31.99 15.64
CA LEU A 15 -5.79 32.07 15.34
C LEU A 15 -5.00 32.89 16.38
N GLY A 16 -5.15 32.59 17.68
CA GLY A 16 -4.27 33.11 18.71
C GLY A 16 -3.01 32.24 18.80
N GLY A 17 -1.85 32.85 18.57
CA GLY A 17 -0.55 32.17 18.59
C GLY A 17 -0.39 31.27 19.83
N ARG A 18 -0.26 29.96 19.60
CA ARG A 18 -0.09 28.98 20.67
C ARG A 18 1.34 29.07 21.22
N ARG A 19 1.50 29.70 22.37
CA ARG A 19 2.73 29.58 23.17
C ARG A 19 2.86 28.14 23.69
N PRO A 20 4.08 27.57 23.73
CA PRO A 20 4.33 26.27 24.35
C PRO A 20 3.79 26.24 25.79
N ARG A 21 3.17 25.12 26.20
CA ARG A 21 2.69 24.89 27.56
C ARG A 21 3.27 23.59 28.09
N ARG A 22 3.55 23.55 29.40
CA ARG A 22 3.97 22.33 30.09
C ARG A 22 2.83 21.31 30.01
N ALA A 23 3.14 20.10 29.55
CA ALA A 23 2.19 19.01 29.50
C ALA A 23 1.91 18.45 30.92
N GLU A 24 0.68 17.97 31.12
CA GLU A 24 0.33 17.19 32.31
C GLU A 24 1.11 15.86 32.33
N SER A 25 1.30 15.29 33.51
CA SER A 25 2.04 14.02 33.68
C SER A 25 1.29 12.81 33.10
N ARG A 26 -0.03 12.91 32.92
CA ARG A 26 -0.90 11.89 32.31
C ARG A 26 -1.97 12.57 31.43
N PRO A 27 -1.58 13.11 30.28
CA PRO A 27 -2.53 13.81 29.42
C PRO A 27 -3.57 12.82 28.87
N THR A 28 -4.83 13.24 28.80
CA THR A 28 -5.85 12.49 28.07
C THR A 28 -5.48 12.46 26.57
N PRO A 29 -5.50 11.31 25.90
CA PRO A 29 -5.23 11.23 24.47
C PRO A 29 -6.17 12.11 23.67
N VAL A 30 -5.62 12.90 22.74
CA VAL A 30 -6.42 13.74 21.84
C VAL A 30 -7.15 12.84 20.84
N PRO A 31 -8.48 13.00 20.63
CA PRO A 31 -9.19 12.26 19.60
C PRO A 31 -8.58 12.49 18.22
N VAL A 32 -8.40 11.42 17.45
CA VAL A 32 -7.81 11.49 16.11
C VAL A 32 -8.90 11.88 15.11
N THR A 33 -8.58 12.84 14.25
CA THR A 33 -9.43 13.22 13.12
C THR A 33 -9.40 12.10 12.08
N THR A 34 -10.57 11.64 11.65
CA THR A 34 -10.70 10.58 10.64
C THR A 34 -11.22 11.16 9.33
N ALA A 35 -10.93 10.50 8.23
CA ALA A 35 -11.48 10.84 6.92
C ALA A 35 -12.41 9.72 6.45
N ARG A 36 -13.51 10.09 5.81
CA ARG A 36 -14.37 9.18 5.06
C ARG A 36 -14.20 9.50 3.58
N ALA A 37 -13.90 8.46 2.81
CA ALA A 37 -13.92 8.51 1.35
C ALA A 37 -15.07 7.64 0.85
N THR A 38 -15.93 8.21 0.00
CA THR A 38 -16.99 7.47 -0.69
C THR A 38 -16.72 7.50 -2.19
N LEU A 39 -16.52 6.32 -2.79
CA LEU A 39 -16.55 6.17 -4.24
C LEU A 39 -17.97 5.78 -4.67
N VAL A 40 -18.56 6.60 -5.53
CA VAL A 40 -19.90 6.39 -6.10
C VAL A 40 -19.72 6.07 -7.59
N ASP A 41 -20.32 4.98 -8.05
CA ASP A 41 -20.31 4.61 -9.47
C ASP A 41 -21.01 5.70 -10.31
N ALA A 42 -20.55 5.90 -11.54
CA ALA A 42 -21.18 6.82 -12.48
C ALA A 42 -22.40 6.19 -13.16
N VAL A 43 -22.47 4.86 -13.23
CA VAL A 43 -23.59 4.15 -13.84
C VAL A 43 -24.69 3.93 -12.80
N PRO A 44 -25.88 4.54 -12.96
CA PRO A 44 -26.96 4.33 -12.01
C PRO A 44 -27.53 2.91 -12.12
N LEU A 45 -27.96 2.38 -10.98
CA LEU A 45 -28.74 1.15 -10.92
C LEU A 45 -30.18 1.46 -11.37
N ALA A 46 -30.78 0.55 -12.15
CA ALA A 46 -32.07 0.80 -12.79
C ALA A 46 -33.20 1.05 -11.78
N ASP A 47 -33.28 0.21 -10.74
CA ASP A 47 -34.26 0.30 -9.67
C ASP A 47 -33.76 -0.36 -8.38
N ALA A 48 -34.58 -0.34 -7.33
CA ALA A 48 -34.24 -0.91 -6.02
C ALA A 48 -34.05 -2.43 -6.05
N ALA A 49 -34.76 -3.15 -6.92
CA ALA A 49 -34.64 -4.61 -7.03
C ALA A 49 -33.31 -4.99 -7.70
N ALA A 50 -32.95 -4.29 -8.77
CA ALA A 50 -31.65 -4.40 -9.43
C ALA A 50 -30.51 -4.03 -8.47
N ALA A 51 -30.70 -2.99 -7.65
CA ALA A 51 -29.71 -2.58 -6.66
C ALA A 51 -29.48 -3.61 -5.55
N ALA A 52 -30.56 -4.22 -5.05
CA ALA A 52 -30.47 -5.33 -4.10
C ALA A 52 -29.77 -6.54 -4.71
N ALA A 53 -30.14 -6.92 -5.94
CA ALA A 53 -29.49 -8.02 -6.66
C ALA A 53 -28.00 -7.77 -6.90
N TRP A 54 -27.62 -6.53 -7.25
CA TRP A 54 -26.22 -6.12 -7.40
C TRP A 54 -25.44 -6.29 -6.10
N LEU A 55 -25.97 -5.85 -4.95
CA LEU A 55 -25.26 -5.94 -3.67
C LEU A 55 -25.02 -7.38 -3.21
N GLU A 56 -25.94 -8.29 -3.54
CA GLU A 56 -25.81 -9.72 -3.24
C GLU A 56 -24.74 -10.40 -4.11
N GLN A 57 -24.70 -10.06 -5.40
CA GLN A 57 -23.85 -10.70 -6.41
C GLN A 57 -22.47 -10.04 -6.55
N ALA A 58 -22.28 -8.84 -6.01
CA ALA A 58 -21.05 -8.08 -6.13
C ALA A 58 -19.83 -8.85 -5.59
N ASP A 59 -18.76 -8.84 -6.37
CA ASP A 59 -17.43 -9.19 -5.88
C ASP A 59 -16.91 -8.02 -5.01
N ARG A 60 -17.11 -8.17 -3.70
CA ARG A 60 -16.80 -7.13 -2.71
C ARG A 60 -15.30 -6.87 -2.62
N ASP A 61 -14.47 -7.90 -2.79
CA ASP A 61 -13.01 -7.76 -2.71
C ASP A 61 -12.50 -6.99 -3.93
N ALA A 62 -13.02 -7.30 -5.12
CA ALA A 62 -12.72 -6.53 -6.32
C ALA A 62 -13.17 -5.06 -6.21
N LEU A 63 -14.40 -4.81 -5.72
CA LEU A 63 -14.89 -3.44 -5.52
C LEU A 63 -14.03 -2.63 -4.55
N VAL A 64 -13.57 -3.24 -3.46
CA VAL A 64 -12.68 -2.57 -2.50
C VAL A 64 -11.31 -2.29 -3.10
N ALA A 65 -10.74 -3.26 -3.83
CA ALA A 65 -9.47 -3.07 -4.52
C ALA A 65 -9.56 -1.90 -5.52
N ASP A 66 -10.63 -1.83 -6.30
CA ASP A 66 -10.87 -0.77 -7.29
C ASP A 66 -11.03 0.60 -6.61
N ALA A 67 -11.77 0.64 -5.49
CA ALA A 67 -11.96 1.86 -4.71
C ALA A 67 -10.65 2.38 -4.10
N LEU A 68 -9.81 1.49 -3.56
CA LEU A 68 -8.50 1.85 -3.03
C LEU A 68 -7.56 2.35 -4.14
N ARG A 69 -7.54 1.70 -5.31
CA ARG A 69 -6.74 2.18 -6.46
C ARG A 69 -7.16 3.59 -6.88
N MET A 70 -8.46 3.87 -6.96
CA MET A 70 -8.97 5.20 -7.28
C MET A 70 -8.60 6.24 -6.21
N LEU A 71 -8.79 5.91 -4.94
CA LEU A 71 -8.45 6.82 -3.83
C LEU A 71 -6.94 7.12 -3.78
N ASN A 72 -6.10 6.10 -3.92
CA ASN A 72 -4.64 6.27 -3.93
C ASN A 72 -4.17 7.06 -5.15
N ARG A 73 -4.83 6.95 -6.30
CA ARG A 73 -4.59 7.84 -7.44
C ARG A 73 -4.86 9.30 -7.09
N VAL A 74 -5.97 9.59 -6.41
CA VAL A 74 -6.30 10.97 -5.98
C VAL A 74 -5.29 11.49 -4.96
N LEU A 75 -4.91 10.67 -3.98
CA LEU A 75 -3.90 11.03 -2.97
C LEU A 75 -2.52 11.29 -3.60
N HIS A 76 -2.14 10.48 -4.58
CA HIS A 76 -0.91 10.68 -5.36
C HIS A 76 -0.93 12.01 -6.13
N LEU A 77 -2.01 12.30 -6.86
CA LEU A 77 -2.14 13.57 -7.59
C LEU A 77 -2.17 14.77 -6.64
N HIS A 78 -2.85 14.65 -5.50
CA HIS A 78 -2.85 15.67 -4.47
C HIS A 78 -1.42 15.92 -3.96
N ARG A 79 -0.68 14.86 -3.59
CA ARG A 79 0.73 14.93 -3.18
C ARG A 79 1.58 15.68 -4.19
N MET A 80 1.43 15.39 -5.48
CA MET A 80 2.14 16.11 -6.55
C MET A 80 1.73 17.59 -6.61
N ALA A 81 0.43 17.87 -6.54
CA ALA A 81 -0.10 19.23 -6.62
C ALA A 81 0.35 20.13 -5.47
N VAL A 82 0.52 19.58 -4.26
CA VAL A 82 0.95 20.34 -3.08
C VAL A 82 2.43 20.16 -2.73
N ALA A 83 3.17 19.38 -3.53
CA ALA A 83 4.56 18.98 -3.28
C ALA A 83 4.80 18.43 -1.86
N ASP A 84 3.86 17.64 -1.33
CA ASP A 84 3.93 17.07 0.03
C ASP A 84 4.40 15.61 0.01
N PRO A 85 5.67 15.31 0.32
CA PRO A 85 6.18 13.95 0.31
C PRO A 85 5.60 13.06 1.41
N PHE A 86 4.88 13.62 2.39
CA PHE A 86 4.38 12.89 3.55
C PHE A 86 2.94 12.40 3.39
N ALA A 87 2.22 12.84 2.35
CA ALA A 87 0.93 12.27 2.00
C ALA A 87 1.12 10.81 1.53
N ARG A 88 0.57 9.86 2.32
CA ARG A 88 0.70 8.42 2.10
C ARG A 88 -0.54 7.86 1.40
N ASP A 89 -0.32 6.78 0.65
CA ASP A 89 -1.38 5.91 0.16
C ASP A 89 -2.05 5.18 1.35
N VAL A 90 -3.29 4.74 1.15
CA VAL A 90 -4.07 4.00 2.14
C VAL A 90 -4.26 2.55 1.72
N SER A 91 -4.32 1.66 2.72
CA SER A 91 -4.64 0.23 2.54
C SER A 91 -5.93 -0.17 3.25
N GLN A 92 -6.48 -1.33 2.90
CA GLN A 92 -7.69 -1.84 3.55
C GLN A 92 -7.49 -2.10 5.05
N GLU A 93 -6.30 -2.55 5.45
CA GLU A 93 -5.94 -2.84 6.84
C GLU A 93 -5.93 -1.59 7.72
N GLN A 94 -5.76 -0.41 7.11
CA GLN A 94 -5.80 0.88 7.80
C GLN A 94 -7.22 1.45 7.90
N ALA A 95 -8.18 0.89 7.15
CA ALA A 95 -9.55 1.37 7.16
C ALA A 95 -10.22 1.01 8.50
N LEU A 96 -10.79 2.01 9.17
CA LEU A 96 -11.60 1.77 10.38
C LEU A 96 -12.86 0.96 10.07
N VAL A 97 -13.40 1.15 8.86
CA VAL A 97 -14.58 0.47 8.37
C VAL A 97 -14.62 0.54 6.85
N VAL A 98 -15.10 -0.53 6.22
CA VAL A 98 -15.34 -0.58 4.78
C VAL A 98 -16.80 -1.00 4.57
N ARG A 99 -17.52 -0.26 3.73
CA ARG A 99 -18.93 -0.55 3.42
C ARG A 99 -19.14 -0.56 1.91
N VAL A 100 -19.90 -1.55 1.45
CA VAL A 100 -20.37 -1.66 0.06
C VAL A 100 -21.89 -1.58 0.11
N GLY A 101 -22.50 -0.70 -0.68
CA GLY A 101 -23.92 -0.47 -0.61
C GLY A 101 -24.43 0.44 -1.71
N TYR A 102 -25.74 0.66 -1.72
CA TYR A 102 -26.42 1.53 -2.67
C TYR A 102 -27.34 2.53 -1.95
N GLY A 103 -27.74 3.57 -2.66
CA GLY A 103 -28.64 4.62 -2.19
C GLY A 103 -28.73 5.75 -3.20
N ALA A 104 -29.51 6.79 -2.88
CA ALA A 104 -29.52 8.01 -3.67
C ALA A 104 -28.13 8.67 -3.66
N GLY A 105 -27.71 9.24 -4.79
CA GLY A 105 -26.35 9.77 -4.99
C GLY A 105 -25.91 10.77 -3.91
N GLU A 106 -26.80 11.68 -3.52
CA GLU A 106 -26.55 12.67 -2.47
C GLU A 106 -26.43 12.03 -1.08
N ASP A 107 -27.27 11.04 -0.80
CA ASP A 107 -27.24 10.32 0.47
C ASP A 107 -25.95 9.51 0.62
N VAL A 108 -25.55 8.78 -0.41
CA VAL A 108 -24.32 7.96 -0.36
C VAL A 108 -23.06 8.82 -0.31
N ALA A 109 -23.05 10.00 -0.96
CA ALA A 109 -21.99 11.00 -0.80
C ALA A 109 -21.80 11.40 0.67
N ASP A 110 -22.91 11.48 1.41
CA ASP A 110 -22.93 11.71 2.85
C ASP A 110 -22.79 10.43 3.71
N GLY A 111 -22.48 9.30 3.09
CA GLY A 111 -22.30 8.00 3.73
C GLY A 111 -23.58 7.44 4.34
N ARG A 112 -24.75 7.87 3.83
CA ARG A 112 -26.07 7.31 4.15
C ARG A 112 -26.46 6.35 3.04
N TYR A 113 -26.77 5.11 3.39
CA TYR A 113 -27.09 4.05 2.43
C TYR A 113 -28.55 3.65 2.58
N ALA A 114 -29.18 3.26 1.47
CA ALA A 114 -30.46 2.56 1.51
C ALA A 114 -30.27 1.13 2.03
N ALA A 115 -29.23 0.45 1.54
CA ALA A 115 -28.71 -0.78 2.12
C ALA A 115 -27.19 -0.87 1.91
N ALA A 116 -26.48 -1.44 2.88
CA ALA A 116 -25.04 -1.65 2.80
C ALA A 116 -24.61 -2.86 3.63
N LEU A 117 -23.53 -3.49 3.18
CA LEU A 117 -22.79 -4.52 3.91
C LEU A 117 -21.52 -3.89 4.46
N GLU A 118 -21.32 -4.04 5.76
CA GLU A 118 -20.04 -3.74 6.39
C GLU A 118 -19.12 -4.94 6.26
N LEU A 119 -17.95 -4.73 5.68
CA LEU A 119 -17.01 -5.81 5.45
C LEU A 119 -16.19 -6.05 6.73
N PRO A 120 -15.91 -7.32 7.07
CA PRO A 120 -15.02 -7.60 8.18
C PRO A 120 -13.63 -7.01 7.91
N ALA A 121 -12.93 -6.65 8.99
CA ALA A 121 -11.52 -6.31 8.87
C ALA A 121 -10.76 -7.44 8.13
N PRO A 122 -9.79 -7.11 7.25
CA PRO A 122 -9.01 -8.11 6.55
C PRO A 122 -8.48 -9.15 7.54
N ARG A 123 -8.75 -10.43 7.26
CA ARG A 123 -8.18 -11.51 8.07
C ARG A 123 -6.69 -11.51 7.79
N GLY A 124 -5.89 -11.02 8.73
CA GLY A 124 -4.44 -11.19 8.68
C GLY A 124 -4.09 -12.67 8.46
N VAL A 125 -3.02 -12.95 7.72
CA VAL A 125 -2.57 -14.32 7.47
C VAL A 125 -2.39 -15.00 8.83
N ARG A 126 -3.11 -16.10 9.08
CA ARG A 126 -2.97 -16.88 10.31
C ARG A 126 -1.55 -17.44 10.38
N ALA A 127 -0.67 -16.71 11.05
CA ALA A 127 0.71 -17.09 11.24
C ALA A 127 0.87 -17.86 12.55
N ARG A 128 1.78 -18.83 12.59
CA ARG A 128 2.23 -19.42 13.85
C ARG A 128 2.83 -18.33 14.73
N ARG A 129 2.69 -18.42 16.05
CA ARG A 129 3.16 -17.40 17.00
C ARG A 129 4.62 -16.99 16.76
N SER A 130 5.50 -17.94 16.45
CA SER A 130 6.91 -17.69 16.12
C SER A 130 7.10 -16.86 14.85
N THR A 131 6.24 -17.00 13.85
CA THR A 131 6.26 -16.19 12.63
C THR A 131 5.71 -14.79 12.86
N ALA A 132 4.75 -14.63 13.78
CA ALA A 132 4.14 -13.35 14.11
C ALA A 132 5.09 -12.38 14.84
N LEU A 133 6.11 -12.90 15.54
CA LEU A 133 7.12 -12.09 16.26
C LEU A 133 8.31 -11.67 15.38
N ARG A 134 8.49 -12.28 14.20
CA ARG A 134 9.61 -11.99 13.30
C ARG A 134 9.77 -10.50 12.96
N PRO A 135 8.70 -9.72 12.70
CA PRO A 135 8.84 -8.29 12.44
C PRO A 135 9.42 -7.52 13.64
N GLN A 136 9.00 -7.83 14.86
CA GLN A 136 9.50 -7.17 16.07
C GLN A 136 10.94 -7.60 16.37
N GLU A 137 11.27 -8.88 16.20
CA GLU A 137 12.64 -9.38 16.33
C GLU A 137 13.58 -8.71 15.33
N ARG A 138 13.13 -8.57 14.07
CA ARG A 138 13.85 -7.86 13.02
C ARG A 138 14.04 -6.39 13.35
N LEU A 139 12.98 -5.70 13.78
CA LEU A 139 13.06 -4.29 14.19
C LEU A 139 14.07 -4.11 15.33
N ALA A 140 14.04 -4.99 16.33
CA ALA A 140 15.03 -4.97 17.41
C ALA A 140 16.44 -5.23 16.89
N ALA A 141 16.64 -6.16 15.95
CA ALA A 141 17.94 -6.42 15.32
C ALA A 141 18.47 -5.17 14.60
N LEU A 142 17.66 -4.51 13.77
CA LEU A 142 17.99 -3.27 13.07
C LEU A 142 18.36 -2.13 14.06
N LEU A 143 17.55 -1.91 15.08
CA LEU A 143 17.81 -0.87 16.10
C LEU A 143 19.06 -1.16 16.93
N SER A 144 19.40 -2.43 17.12
CA SER A 144 20.60 -2.87 17.83
C SER A 144 21.85 -2.98 16.95
N GLY A 145 21.73 -2.77 15.64
CA GLY A 145 22.82 -2.93 14.68
C GLY A 145 23.23 -4.39 14.38
N ARG A 146 22.45 -5.37 14.85
CA ARG A 146 22.65 -6.81 14.55
C ARG A 146 22.12 -7.22 13.19
N ASP A 147 21.32 -6.35 12.56
CA ASP A 147 20.92 -6.47 11.17
C ASP A 147 21.13 -5.13 10.45
N ALA A 148 21.23 -5.18 9.13
CA ALA A 148 21.32 -4.03 8.25
C ALA A 148 20.00 -3.80 7.51
N ALA A 149 19.56 -2.53 7.52
CA ALA A 149 18.53 -2.05 6.59
C ALA A 149 19.19 -1.92 5.21
N LEU A 150 18.74 -2.73 4.26
CA LEU A 150 19.30 -2.74 2.91
C LEU A 150 18.56 -1.74 2.00
N ALA A 151 19.27 -1.08 1.09
CA ALA A 151 18.64 -0.17 0.15
C ALA A 151 17.67 -0.91 -0.79
N CYS A 152 18.01 -2.13 -1.19
CA CYS A 152 17.16 -2.97 -2.04
C CYS A 152 15.81 -3.30 -1.39
N GLU A 153 15.73 -3.35 -0.05
CA GLU A 153 14.48 -3.62 0.66
C GLU A 153 13.53 -2.44 0.58
N GLU A 154 14.01 -1.23 0.83
CA GLU A 154 13.20 -0.02 0.70
C GLU A 154 12.73 0.18 -0.75
N LEU A 155 13.63 -0.01 -1.72
CA LEU A 155 13.29 0.13 -3.14
C LEU A 155 12.27 -0.93 -3.59
N ALA A 156 12.38 -2.18 -3.09
CA ALA A 156 11.39 -3.21 -3.37
C ALA A 156 10.01 -2.89 -2.76
N LEU A 157 9.97 -2.38 -1.52
CA LEU A 157 8.74 -1.93 -0.87
C LEU A 157 8.07 -0.78 -1.64
N GLN A 158 8.87 0.18 -2.10
CA GLN A 158 8.38 1.29 -2.92
C GLN A 158 7.81 0.79 -4.26
N ALA A 159 8.54 -0.07 -4.97
CA ALA A 159 8.07 -0.64 -6.23
C ALA A 159 6.78 -1.46 -6.06
N ARG A 160 6.65 -2.22 -4.95
CA ARG A 160 5.43 -2.97 -4.62
C ARG A 160 4.25 -2.03 -4.38
N ALA A 161 4.45 -0.99 -3.57
CA ALA A 161 3.41 -0.01 -3.29
C ALA A 161 2.94 0.71 -4.56
N ASP A 162 3.86 1.00 -5.49
CA ASP A 162 3.51 1.58 -6.79
C ASP A 162 2.72 0.59 -7.67
N LEU A 163 3.13 -0.68 -7.77
CA LEU A 163 2.36 -1.69 -8.50
C LEU A 163 0.95 -1.89 -7.95
N ASP A 164 0.81 -2.02 -6.63
CA ASP A 164 -0.47 -2.26 -5.97
C ASP A 164 -1.43 -1.07 -6.16
N ALA A 165 -0.87 0.15 -6.32
CA ALA A 165 -1.62 1.35 -6.65
C ALA A 165 -1.85 1.56 -8.17
N GLY A 166 -1.44 0.62 -9.03
CA GLY A 166 -1.59 0.69 -10.48
C GLY A 166 -0.60 1.64 -11.17
N ARG A 167 0.49 2.01 -10.49
CA ARG A 167 1.56 2.90 -10.97
C ARG A 167 2.73 2.08 -11.54
N SER A 168 2.46 1.27 -12.56
CA SER A 168 3.44 0.35 -13.14
C SER A 168 4.67 1.05 -13.70
N ARG A 169 4.51 2.28 -14.21
CA ARG A 169 5.63 3.09 -14.72
C ARG A 169 6.60 3.44 -13.60
N GLU A 170 6.10 3.98 -12.48
CA GLU A 170 6.89 4.35 -11.31
C GLU A 170 7.57 3.11 -10.71
N ALA A 171 6.84 2.00 -10.61
CA ALA A 171 7.40 0.74 -10.15
C ALA A 171 8.58 0.27 -11.02
N ALA A 172 8.47 0.35 -12.34
CA ALA A 172 9.57 -0.02 -13.25
C ALA A 172 10.80 0.89 -13.11
N LEU A 173 10.58 2.19 -12.88
CA LEU A 173 11.68 3.15 -12.65
C LEU A 173 12.47 2.81 -11.38
N VAL A 174 11.81 2.26 -10.37
CA VAL A 174 12.42 1.84 -9.09
C VAL A 174 12.97 0.41 -9.15
N LEU A 175 12.37 -0.47 -9.95
CA LEU A 175 12.72 -1.89 -10.00
C LEU A 175 14.18 -2.14 -10.38
N ARG A 176 14.71 -1.43 -11.38
CA ARG A 176 16.11 -1.60 -11.81
C ARG A 176 17.11 -1.32 -10.68
N PRO A 177 17.10 -0.14 -10.02
CA PRO A 177 17.99 0.08 -8.89
C PRO A 177 17.71 -0.88 -7.72
N ALA A 178 16.47 -1.32 -7.50
CA ALA A 178 16.16 -2.34 -6.49
C ALA A 178 16.86 -3.68 -6.78
N LEU A 179 16.83 -4.13 -8.04
CA LEU A 179 17.46 -5.37 -8.50
C LEU A 179 18.99 -5.30 -8.37
N GLU A 180 19.62 -4.22 -8.84
CA GLU A 180 21.08 -4.08 -8.77
C GLU A 180 21.56 -3.94 -7.33
N ALA A 181 20.82 -3.21 -6.48
CA ALA A 181 21.09 -3.16 -5.06
C ALA A 181 20.94 -4.56 -4.43
N ALA A 182 19.92 -5.34 -4.79
CA ALA A 182 19.74 -6.69 -4.26
C ALA A 182 20.90 -7.60 -4.63
N LEU A 183 21.37 -7.56 -5.89
CA LEU A 183 22.50 -8.38 -6.34
C LEU A 183 23.80 -8.03 -5.62
N SER A 184 24.02 -6.75 -5.31
CA SER A 184 25.22 -6.32 -4.57
C SER A 184 25.10 -6.54 -3.06
N GLU A 185 23.95 -6.21 -2.47
CA GLU A 185 23.76 -6.21 -1.03
C GLU A 185 23.49 -7.60 -0.48
N LEU A 186 22.91 -8.53 -1.25
CA LEU A 186 22.63 -9.89 -0.78
C LEU A 186 23.81 -10.85 -0.91
N GLU A 187 24.84 -10.50 -1.68
CA GLU A 187 26.03 -11.34 -1.91
C GLU A 187 26.73 -11.81 -0.61
N PRO A 188 26.90 -10.99 0.45
CA PRO A 188 27.49 -11.44 1.71
C PRO A 188 26.74 -12.59 2.38
N TRP A 189 25.49 -12.84 1.98
CA TRP A 189 24.63 -13.90 2.50
C TRP A 189 24.43 -15.05 1.52
N ALA A 190 25.11 -15.07 0.37
CA ALA A 190 24.88 -16.03 -0.71
C ALA A 190 24.96 -17.51 -0.26
N ASP A 191 25.81 -17.83 0.72
CA ASP A 191 25.96 -19.19 1.27
C ASP A 191 24.79 -19.63 2.17
N ARG A 192 23.82 -18.75 2.48
CA ARG A 192 22.68 -19.09 3.33
C ARG A 192 21.55 -19.70 2.51
N GLY A 193 21.18 -20.95 2.83
CA GLY A 193 20.03 -21.62 2.23
C GLY A 193 20.14 -21.70 0.71
N ASP A 194 19.09 -21.27 0.01
CA ASP A 194 19.02 -21.23 -1.47
C ASP A 194 19.37 -19.85 -2.05
N LEU A 195 20.00 -18.95 -1.27
CA LEU A 195 20.18 -17.56 -1.69
C LEU A 195 21.10 -17.42 -2.91
N ARG A 196 22.16 -18.23 -3.03
CA ARG A 196 23.03 -18.24 -4.22
C ARG A 196 22.27 -18.54 -5.52
N ASP A 197 21.38 -19.51 -5.49
CA ASP A 197 20.57 -19.87 -6.67
C ASP A 197 19.62 -18.71 -7.04
N ARG A 198 19.04 -18.06 -6.02
CA ARG A 198 18.19 -16.87 -6.22
C ARG A 198 18.97 -15.69 -6.78
N LEU A 199 20.20 -15.44 -6.32
CA LEU A 199 21.05 -14.37 -6.87
C LEU A 199 21.41 -14.65 -8.33
N THR A 200 21.65 -15.92 -8.68
CA THR A 200 21.87 -16.33 -10.07
C THR A 200 20.61 -16.09 -10.92
N GLU A 201 19.43 -16.44 -10.40
CA GLU A 201 18.14 -16.15 -11.05
C GLU A 201 17.95 -14.64 -11.26
N LEU A 202 18.18 -13.82 -10.23
CA LEU A 202 18.07 -12.36 -10.30
C LEU A 202 19.05 -11.76 -11.32
N ALA A 203 20.27 -12.26 -11.40
CA ALA A 203 21.25 -11.81 -12.37
C ALA A 203 20.78 -12.05 -13.81
N GLY A 204 20.06 -13.15 -14.05
CA GLY A 204 19.42 -13.46 -15.33
C GLY A 204 18.29 -12.50 -15.72
N LEU A 205 17.70 -11.79 -14.75
CA LEU A 205 16.58 -10.85 -14.97
C LEU A 205 17.02 -9.40 -15.21
N ARG A 206 18.33 -9.11 -15.20
CA ARG A 206 18.85 -7.76 -15.41
C ARG A 206 18.40 -7.13 -16.73
N ALA A 207 18.42 -7.90 -17.81
CA ALA A 207 18.02 -7.41 -19.14
C ALA A 207 16.53 -7.05 -19.19
N ASP A 208 15.66 -7.86 -18.59
CA ASP A 208 14.22 -7.60 -18.49
C ASP A 208 13.93 -6.33 -17.67
N ALA A 209 14.62 -6.17 -16.53
CA ALA A 209 14.50 -4.99 -15.67
C ALA A 209 15.00 -3.71 -16.37
N LEU A 210 16.10 -3.80 -17.14
CA LEU A 210 16.58 -2.68 -17.94
C LEU A 210 15.60 -2.32 -19.07
N GLY A 211 15.08 -3.33 -19.78
CA GLY A 211 14.12 -3.11 -20.85
C GLY A 211 12.85 -2.41 -20.36
N THR A 212 12.24 -2.91 -19.29
CA THR A 212 11.05 -2.27 -18.69
C THR A 212 11.35 -0.86 -18.15
N TYR A 213 12.53 -0.63 -17.57
CA TYR A 213 12.97 0.71 -17.16
C TYR A 213 13.05 1.69 -18.34
N ASP A 214 13.70 1.30 -19.44
CA ASP A 214 13.86 2.15 -20.62
C ASP A 214 12.50 2.47 -21.29
N ARG A 215 11.58 1.48 -21.34
CA ARG A 215 10.22 1.66 -21.83
C ARG A 215 9.42 2.64 -20.95
N ALA A 216 9.54 2.50 -19.62
CA ALA A 216 8.93 3.41 -18.66
C ALA A 216 9.44 4.85 -18.79
N LEU A 217 10.70 5.06 -19.18
CA LEU A 217 11.22 6.41 -19.47
C LEU A 217 10.60 7.02 -20.73
N GLN A 218 10.41 6.22 -21.78
CA GLN A 218 10.02 6.71 -23.11
C GLN A 218 8.51 6.91 -23.28
N SER A 219 7.72 5.86 -23.08
CA SER A 219 6.31 5.83 -23.51
C SER A 219 5.35 5.29 -22.46
N GLY A 220 5.85 4.86 -21.29
CA GLY A 220 5.08 4.05 -20.36
C GLY A 220 5.08 2.57 -20.76
N LEU A 221 4.32 1.76 -20.02
CA LEU A 221 4.29 0.30 -20.15
C LEU A 221 2.93 -0.18 -20.65
N ASP A 222 2.96 -1.18 -21.53
CA ASP A 222 1.78 -1.99 -21.81
C ASP A 222 1.57 -3.08 -20.74
N GLU A 223 0.50 -3.85 -20.88
CA GLU A 223 0.10 -4.84 -19.88
C GLU A 223 1.09 -6.02 -19.76
N PRO A 224 1.62 -6.60 -20.86
CA PRO A 224 2.74 -7.54 -20.79
C PRO A 224 3.98 -6.99 -20.10
N GLU A 225 4.38 -5.74 -20.40
CA GLU A 225 5.53 -5.07 -19.79
C GLU A 225 5.28 -4.84 -18.28
N ALA A 226 4.09 -4.39 -17.88
CA ALA A 226 3.72 -4.23 -16.48
C ALA A 226 3.72 -5.57 -15.71
N ALA A 227 3.24 -6.65 -16.34
CA ALA A 227 3.31 -8.00 -15.77
C ALA A 227 4.75 -8.49 -15.60
N ALA A 228 5.68 -8.09 -16.49
CA ALA A 228 7.09 -8.38 -16.34
C ALA A 228 7.69 -7.68 -15.10
N VAL A 229 7.31 -6.42 -14.83
CA VAL A 229 7.72 -5.69 -13.62
C VAL A 229 7.29 -6.44 -12.35
N ASP A 230 6.02 -6.87 -12.26
CA ASP A 230 5.56 -7.65 -11.10
C ASP A 230 6.31 -8.97 -10.94
N ARG A 231 6.54 -9.70 -12.05
CA ARG A 231 7.32 -10.95 -12.01
C ARG A 231 8.73 -10.74 -11.44
N VAL A 232 9.47 -9.76 -11.97
CA VAL A 232 10.85 -9.50 -11.52
C VAL A 232 10.85 -9.06 -10.06
N LEU A 233 9.93 -8.16 -9.67
CA LEU A 233 9.82 -7.72 -8.28
C LEU A 233 9.53 -8.89 -7.33
N ARG A 234 8.64 -9.82 -7.69
CA ARG A 234 8.38 -11.03 -6.88
C ARG A 234 9.62 -11.88 -6.65
N ARG A 235 10.55 -11.91 -7.62
CA ARG A 235 11.83 -12.62 -7.46
C ARG A 235 12.76 -11.89 -6.50
N VAL A 236 12.83 -10.56 -6.58
CA VAL A 236 13.57 -9.74 -5.61
C VAL A 236 13.01 -9.96 -4.20
N GLU A 237 11.69 -9.85 -4.03
CA GLU A 237 11.02 -10.09 -2.75
C GLU A 237 11.24 -11.51 -2.21
N ALA A 238 11.34 -12.51 -3.09
CA ALA A 238 11.63 -13.87 -2.70
C ALA A 238 13.07 -14.03 -2.17
N ALA A 239 14.06 -13.38 -2.80
CA ALA A 239 15.44 -13.35 -2.31
C ALA A 239 15.55 -12.64 -0.95
N LEU A 240 14.85 -11.51 -0.79
CA LEU A 240 14.77 -10.79 0.50
C LEU A 240 14.14 -11.64 1.61
N ARG A 241 13.05 -12.35 1.30
CA ARG A 241 12.44 -13.30 2.24
C ARG A 241 13.38 -14.45 2.58
N ALA A 242 14.14 -14.98 1.62
CA ALA A 242 15.10 -16.06 1.86
C ALA A 242 16.23 -15.61 2.82
N ARG A 243 16.77 -14.39 2.66
CA ARG A 243 17.76 -13.81 3.59
C ARG A 243 17.26 -13.82 5.04
N THR A 244 16.01 -13.40 5.26
CA THR A 244 15.43 -13.28 6.61
C THR A 244 14.89 -14.59 7.17
N ALA A 245 14.72 -15.62 6.34
CA ALA A 245 14.12 -16.89 6.74
C ALA A 245 14.99 -17.67 7.73
N SER A 246 16.32 -17.58 7.56
CA SER A 246 17.34 -18.33 8.29
C SER A 246 17.61 -17.84 9.73
N GLY A 247 16.96 -16.75 10.15
CA GLY A 247 17.17 -16.17 11.48
C GLY A 247 18.39 -15.25 11.55
N TRP A 248 18.48 -14.49 12.65
CA TRP A 248 19.59 -13.60 12.97
C TRP A 248 20.54 -14.36 13.89
N GLU A 249 21.64 -14.90 13.35
CA GLU A 249 22.76 -15.42 14.16
C GLU A 249 23.64 -14.27 14.69
#